data_AF-X0S4U2-F1
#
_entry.id   AF-X0S4U2-F1
#
_cell.length_a   1.000
_cell.length_b   1.000
_cell.length_c   1.000
_cell.angle_alpha   90.00
_cell.angle_beta   90.00
_cell.angle_gamma   90.00
#
_symmetry.space_group_name_H-M   'P 1'
#
loop_
_entity.id
_entity.type
_entity.pdbx_description
1 polymer ?
#
loop_
_entity_poly.entity_id
_entity_poly.type
_entity_poly.pdbx_seq_one_letter_code
_entity_poly.pdbx_strand_id
1 'polypeptide(L)' 'MGAKHFGARITRLEDPALLRGRARFVGDIRLPGMLHASFVRSPHAHARIRSIDASAARAMPQVRAILTA' A
#
# COMPACT_ATOMS: atom_id res chain seq x y z
N MET A 1 40.56 -9.52 23.66
CA MET A 1 39.91 -10.00 22.42
C MET A 1 38.49 -9.46 22.43
N GLY A 2 38.28 -8.27 21.88
CA GLY A 2 37.01 -7.55 21.95
C GLY A 2 35.93 -8.24 21.12
N ALA A 3 34.68 -8.15 21.57
CA ALA A 3 33.57 -8.88 20.99
C ALA A 3 33.36 -8.47 19.52
N LYS A 4 33.49 -9.44 18.60
CA LYS A 4 33.34 -9.20 17.15
C LYS A 4 31.90 -8.91 16.71
N HIS A 5 30.92 -9.23 17.54
CA HIS A 5 29.50 -9.19 17.16
C HIS A 5 28.57 -8.66 18.27
N PHE A 6 28.79 -9.07 19.53
CA PHE A 6 27.92 -8.65 20.65
C PHE A 6 28.52 -7.45 21.40
N GLY A 7 27.77 -6.36 21.53
CA GLY A 7 28.24 -5.14 22.22
C GLY A 7 29.19 -4.26 21.40
N ALA A 8 29.49 -4.63 20.15
CA ALA A 8 30.28 -3.82 19.23
C ALA A 8 29.40 -2.86 18.41
N ARG A 9 29.95 -1.69 18.06
CA ARG A 9 29.35 -0.78 17.08
C ARG A 9 29.62 -1.32 15.67
N ILE A 10 28.60 -1.92 15.05
CA ILE A 10 28.69 -2.53 13.71
C ILE A 10 27.85 -1.73 12.73
N THR A 11 28.32 -1.63 11.49
CA THR A 11 27.54 -1.04 10.39
C THR A 11 26.32 -1.88 10.07
N ARG A 12 25.21 -1.22 9.77
CA ARG A 12 23.94 -1.90 9.47
C ARG A 12 24.00 -2.58 8.10
N LEU A 13 23.44 -3.78 8.02
CA LEU A 13 23.43 -4.58 6.80
C LEU A 13 22.49 -4.00 5.74
N GLU A 14 21.42 -3.34 6.18
CA GLU A 14 20.36 -2.79 5.34
C GLU A 14 20.72 -1.45 4.68
N ASP A 15 21.67 -0.69 5.25
CA ASP A 15 22.08 0.64 4.78
C ASP A 15 22.39 0.69 3.27
N PRO A 16 23.20 -0.23 2.72
CA PRO A 16 23.58 -0.20 1.31
C PRO A 16 22.40 -0.26 0.33
N ALA A 17 21.31 -0.96 0.70
CA ALA A 17 20.13 -1.09 -0.15
C ALA A 17 19.16 0.07 0.06
N LEU A 18 18.93 0.46 1.33
CA LEU A 18 18.04 1.55 1.69
C LEU A 18 18.55 2.90 1.15
N LEU A 19 19.82 3.20 1.36
CA LEU A 19 20.41 4.50 0.99
C LEU A 19 20.60 4.67 -0.52
N ARG A 20 20.48 3.60 -1.30
CA ARG A 20 20.68 3.62 -2.76
C ARG A 20 19.40 3.39 -3.55
N GLY A 21 18.23 3.38 -2.89
CA GLY A 21 16.95 3.10 -3.54
C GLY A 21 16.85 1.69 -4.13
N ARG A 22 17.62 0.73 -3.59
CA ARG A 22 17.62 -0.68 -4.03
C ARG A 22 16.78 -1.57 -3.14
N ALA A 23 16.42 -1.09 -1.95
CA ALA A 23 15.41 -1.74 -1.13
C ALA A 23 14.04 -1.68 -1.83
N ARG A 24 13.18 -2.67 -1.57
CA ARG A 24 11.83 -2.74 -2.13
C ARG A 24 10.82 -2.75 -1.00
N PHE A 25 9.84 -1.86 -1.09
CA PHE A 25 8.65 -1.81 -0.26
C PHE A 25 7.44 -2.27 -1.07
N VAL A 26 6.29 -2.41 -0.40
CA VAL A 26 5.03 -2.84 -1.05
C VAL A 26 4.67 -1.94 -2.23
N GLY A 27 4.91 -0.62 -2.12
CA GLY A 27 4.65 0.35 -3.20
C GLY A 27 5.52 0.16 -4.45
N ASP A 28 6.66 -0.51 -4.33
CA ASP A 28 7.60 -0.77 -5.43
C ASP A 28 7.27 -2.05 -6.19
N ILE A 29 6.28 -2.82 -5.73
CA ILE A 29 5.85 -4.04 -6.39
C ILE A 29 5.06 -3.69 -7.66
N ARG A 30 5.38 -4.40 -8.74
CA ARG A 30 4.67 -4.35 -10.03
C ARG A 30 4.48 -5.79 -10.51
N LEU A 31 3.24 -6.19 -10.79
CA LEU A 31 2.90 -7.52 -11.30
C LEU A 31 2.16 -7.38 -12.65
N PRO A 32 2.32 -8.33 -13.57
CA PRO A 32 1.51 -8.36 -14.79
C PRO A 32 0.01 -8.36 -14.45
N GLY A 33 -0.76 -7.45 -15.05
CA GLY A 33 -2.21 -7.35 -14.83
C GLY A 33 -2.63 -6.76 -13.47
N MET A 34 -1.71 -6.17 -12.70
CA MET A 34 -2.02 -5.55 -11.40
C MET A 34 -3.11 -4.49 -11.53
N LEU A 35 -4.18 -4.62 -10.74
CA LEU A 35 -5.23 -3.60 -10.59
C LEU A 35 -4.94 -2.73 -9.37
N HIS A 36 -5.51 -1.52 -9.38
CA HIS A 36 -5.46 -0.59 -8.25
C HIS A 36 -6.84 -0.49 -7.60
N ALA A 37 -6.87 -0.34 -6.29
CA ALA A 37 -8.09 -0.13 -5.51
C ALA A 37 -8.13 1.28 -4.93
N SER A 38 -9.33 1.84 -4.84
CA SER A 38 -9.61 3.09 -4.14
C SER A 38 -10.85 2.90 -3.26
N PHE A 39 -10.90 3.61 -2.14
CA PHE A 39 -11.95 3.46 -1.13
C PHE A 39 -12.72 4.76 -0.97
N VAL A 40 -14.04 4.70 -1.15
CA VAL A 40 -14.95 5.77 -0.74
C VAL A 40 -15.24 5.60 0.75
N ARG A 41 -14.99 6.64 1.54
CA ARG A 41 -15.13 6.63 3.01
C ARG A 41 -16.27 7.53 3.46
N SER A 42 -16.82 7.24 4.64
CA SER A 42 -17.86 8.08 5.23
C SER A 42 -17.33 9.50 5.49
N PRO A 43 -18.05 10.55 5.08
CA PRO A 43 -17.77 11.92 5.50
C PRO A 43 -18.35 12.25 6.87
N HIS A 44 -19.09 11.32 7.49
CA HIS A 44 -19.74 11.48 8.79
C HIS A 44 -19.14 10.53 9.82
N ALA A 45 -18.98 10.98 11.06
CA ALA A 45 -18.51 10.16 12.16
C ALA A 45 -19.51 9.03 12.53
N HIS A 46 -20.82 9.32 12.44
CA HIS A 46 -21.87 8.34 12.67
C HIS A 46 -23.11 8.69 11.82
N ALA A 47 -23.51 7.77 10.95
CA ALA A 47 -24.69 7.93 10.10
C ALA A 47 -25.16 6.56 9.57
N ARG A 48 -26.44 6.48 9.19
CA ARG A 48 -26.98 5.34 8.45
C ARG A 48 -26.79 5.55 6.95
N ILE A 49 -26.25 4.54 6.25
CA ILE A 49 -26.22 4.53 4.78
C ILE A 49 -27.65 4.35 4.27
N ARG A 50 -28.19 5.36 3.57
CA ARG A 50 -29.53 5.28 2.97
C ARG A 50 -29.50 4.58 1.62
N SER A 51 -28.50 4.89 0.79
CA SER A 51 -28.29 4.33 -0.53
C SER A 51 -26.84 4.51 -0.97
N ILE A 52 -26.41 3.71 -1.95
CA ILE A 52 -25.14 3.86 -2.68
C ILE A 52 -25.48 3.76 -4.17
N ASP A 53 -25.28 4.84 -4.92
CA ASP A 53 -25.34 4.81 -6.39
C ASP A 53 -23.92 4.76 -6.95
N ALA A 54 -23.60 3.66 -7.62
CA ALA A 54 -22.31 3.42 -8.25
C ALA A 54 -22.39 3.39 -9.79
N SER A 55 -23.52 3.77 -10.38
CA SER A 55 -23.79 3.68 -11.82
C SER A 55 -22.73 4.41 -12.65
N ALA A 56 -22.43 5.67 -12.30
CA ALA A 56 -21.40 6.46 -12.98
C ALA A 56 -20.02 5.79 -12.91
N ALA A 57 -19.61 5.33 -11.73
CA ALA A 57 -18.31 4.67 -11.55
C ALA A 57 -18.20 3.35 -12.32
N ARG A 58 -19.29 2.56 -12.38
CA ARG A 58 -19.34 1.32 -13.17
C ARG A 58 -19.24 1.56 -14.67
N ALA A 59 -19.74 2.70 -15.15
CA ALA A 59 -19.67 3.08 -16.57
C ALA A 59 -18.30 3.65 -16.98
N MET A 60 -17.43 4.00 -16.02
CA MET A 60 -16.12 4.54 -16.34
C MET A 60 -15.23 3.50 -17.02
N PRO A 61 -14.57 3.84 -18.14
CA PRO A 61 -13.60 2.96 -18.78
C PRO A 61 -12.54 2.49 -17.78
N GLN A 62 -12.16 1.22 -17.87
CA GLN A 62 -11.13 0.56 -17.06
C GLN A 62 -11.47 0.31 -15.58
N VAL A 63 -12.62 0.76 -15.08
CA VAL A 63 -13.11 0.28 -13.77
C VAL A 63 -13.47 -1.19 -13.89
N ARG A 64 -12.82 -2.04 -13.07
CA ARG A 64 -13.03 -3.48 -13.10
C ARG A 64 -14.12 -3.97 -12.18
N ALA A 65 -14.29 -3.35 -11.01
CA ALA A 65 -15.32 -3.72 -10.05
C ALA A 65 -15.65 -2.55 -9.12
N ILE A 66 -16.91 -2.51 -8.66
CA ILE A 66 -17.35 -1.71 -7.52
C ILE A 66 -18.05 -2.67 -6.54
N LEU A 67 -17.53 -2.73 -5.31
CA LEU A 67 -17.95 -3.66 -4.27
C LEU A 67 -18.55 -2.91 -3.09
N THR A 68 -19.63 -3.43 -2.52
CA THR A 68 -20.32 -2.93 -1.31
C THR A 68 -20.64 -4.10 -0.37
N ALA A 69 -20.94 -3.82 0.90
CA ALA A 69 -21.33 -4.82 1.90
C ALA A 69 -22.71 -5.43 1.64
#